data_AF-A0A955DPI2-F1
#
_entry.id   AF-A0A955DPI2-F1
#
_cell.length_a   1.000
_cell.length_b   1.000
_cell.length_c   1.000
_cell.angle_alpha   90.00
_cell.angle_beta   90.00
_cell.angle_gamma   90.00
#
_symmetry.space_group_name_H-M   'P 1'
#
loop_
_entity.id
_entity.type
_entity.pdbx_description
1 polymer ?
#
loop_
_entity_poly.entity_id
_entity_poly.type
_entity_poly.pdbx_seq_one_letter_code
_entity_poly.pdbx_strand_id
1 'polypeptide(L)'
;MTRPTNHLARGLTLIELVISMSIVVIVLAGITGAVMLAGQAVEANIVSADQSTDTAFGLSELRDDLTLATAIDDLSETGVTLTVPDRTGDGTDDTVIYTWESSGATLTRILNAEPKSIIAEYVQAFTLTPSVTFTTADDSNEPDAPPDPSTWGYFETLAGSVCPSVNYEGYVESLQVTPEWFIDVDMPADVDEGDLLIAVVATPHFQNEDPPNDITPPPGEGWTLLDLGSEEYGNLSKEYMTVGVWWKNAGASEVSPQTFTWTGWGRLGMAWVMHITGHDDVTPIRTMTIASGQSSSPVSPGLVTTADNALVIRIGAFAQSDITYGDTGIGDETTILMSGVTGNISGGATYFTQDTIGSVVDKAFALTGTQEYRCLTMEIVPCGTPAETTPDDDGAGSAALAYLDFTEAKAPSDVKTLDIPVPTTVEGDLLIATLAVDGSESPAADAGWTEILNTNSSGKVSYAVWWKLAEASEPATYTFTWSGNEQAYGTMLRFEGHDPAAPIETSDVNTGKSFNPSVPAVTTMHDGALILRIGAFEDNSVTVGDSGMVGYDTIHMDFSAVSASGCSNGAAWTLQSLAGGTGSTQFVLNANKQFVTATILIAPAPREVM
;
A
#
# COMPACT_ATOMS: atom_id res chain seq x y z
N MET A 1 -3.90 -83.67 -41.73
CA MET A 1 -4.07 -82.20 -41.78
C MET A 1 -3.13 -81.60 -40.73
N THR A 2 -2.28 -80.66 -41.15
CA THR A 2 -1.37 -79.78 -40.37
C THR A 2 -0.32 -80.41 -39.43
N ARG A 3 0.95 -80.31 -39.86
CA ARG A 3 2.20 -80.58 -39.12
C ARG A 3 2.50 -79.43 -38.13
N PRO A 4 3.07 -79.67 -36.94
CA PRO A 4 3.49 -78.62 -36.02
C PRO A 4 4.87 -78.07 -36.42
N THR A 5 5.04 -76.75 -36.42
CA THR A 5 6.35 -76.09 -36.52
C THR A 5 6.75 -75.55 -35.15
N ASN A 6 7.72 -76.21 -34.54
CA ASN A 6 8.41 -75.78 -33.33
C ASN A 6 9.15 -74.47 -33.58
N HIS A 7 8.73 -73.38 -32.93
CA HIS A 7 9.60 -72.21 -32.75
C HIS A 7 10.41 -72.43 -31.47
N LEU A 8 11.68 -72.75 -31.67
CA LEU A 8 12.71 -72.86 -30.65
C LEU A 8 12.70 -71.60 -29.76
N ALA A 9 12.42 -71.78 -28.46
CA ALA A 9 12.71 -70.77 -27.45
C ALA A 9 14.23 -70.56 -27.44
N ARG A 10 14.68 -69.40 -27.90
CA ARG A 10 16.09 -69.02 -27.92
C ARG A 10 16.54 -68.81 -26.46
N GLY A 11 17.25 -69.79 -25.90
CA GLY A 11 17.96 -69.60 -24.64
C GLY A 11 19.02 -68.51 -24.81
N LEU A 12 19.15 -67.63 -23.81
CA LEU A 12 20.17 -66.59 -23.77
C LEU A 12 21.55 -67.19 -24.01
N THR A 13 22.30 -66.59 -24.91
CA THR A 13 23.66 -67.05 -25.21
C THR A 13 24.57 -66.75 -24.01
N LEU A 14 25.60 -67.59 -23.81
CA LEU A 14 26.54 -67.43 -22.70
C LEU A 14 27.20 -66.04 -22.70
N ILE A 15 27.35 -65.43 -23.89
CA ILE A 15 27.88 -64.08 -24.06
C ILE A 15 26.90 -62.99 -23.60
N GLU A 16 25.59 -63.15 -23.79
CA GLU A 16 24.58 -62.23 -23.26
C GLU A 16 24.53 -62.28 -21.72
N LEU A 17 24.72 -63.45 -21.12
CA LEU A 17 24.81 -63.59 -19.65
C LEU A 17 26.05 -62.86 -19.11
N VAL A 18 27.20 -63.05 -19.74
CA VAL A 18 28.46 -62.39 -19.35
C VAL A 18 28.35 -60.87 -19.51
N ILE A 19 27.79 -60.38 -20.61
CA ILE A 19 27.58 -58.94 -20.83
C ILE A 19 26.61 -58.37 -19.80
N SER A 20 25.51 -59.07 -19.51
CA SER A 20 24.52 -58.62 -18.51
C SER A 20 25.13 -58.56 -17.10
N MET A 21 25.93 -59.55 -16.71
CA MET A 21 26.63 -59.53 -15.42
C MET A 21 27.64 -58.39 -15.34
N SER A 22 28.34 -58.09 -16.45
CA SER A 22 29.28 -56.97 -16.53
C SER A 22 28.57 -55.62 -16.34
N ILE A 23 27.42 -55.44 -16.98
CA ILE A 23 26.61 -54.22 -16.87
C ILE A 23 26.08 -54.06 -15.45
N VAL A 24 25.59 -55.14 -14.82
CA VAL A 24 25.08 -55.10 -13.44
C VAL A 24 26.18 -54.68 -12.46
N VAL A 25 27.42 -55.15 -12.62
CA VAL A 25 28.54 -54.74 -11.75
C VAL A 25 28.83 -53.24 -11.90
N ILE A 26 28.81 -52.71 -13.14
CA ILE A 26 29.03 -51.27 -13.38
C ILE A 26 27.90 -50.44 -12.79
N VAL A 27 26.65 -50.88 -12.96
CA VAL A 27 25.47 -50.19 -12.41
C VAL A 27 25.50 -50.20 -10.89
N LEU A 28 25.82 -51.33 -10.25
CA LEU A 28 25.91 -51.42 -8.79
C LEU A 28 27.04 -50.55 -8.24
N ALA A 29 28.21 -50.53 -8.89
CA ALA A 29 29.30 -49.63 -8.50
C ALA A 29 28.91 -48.14 -8.63
N GLY A 30 28.19 -47.78 -9.70
CA GLY A 30 27.66 -46.43 -9.90
C GLY A 30 26.63 -46.03 -8.83
N ILE A 31 25.72 -46.94 -8.47
CA ILE A 31 24.74 -46.72 -7.39
C ILE A 31 25.44 -46.54 -6.05
N THR A 32 26.42 -47.38 -5.71
CA THR A 32 27.17 -47.23 -4.45
C THR A 32 27.91 -45.89 -4.39
N GLY A 33 28.53 -45.46 -5.49
CA GLY A 33 29.17 -44.14 -5.58
C GLY A 33 28.18 -42.98 -5.42
N ALA A 34 27.02 -43.06 -6.07
CA ALA A 34 25.96 -42.06 -5.93
C ALA A 34 25.41 -41.98 -4.50
N VAL A 35 25.25 -43.12 -3.81
CA VAL A 35 24.82 -43.16 -2.41
C VAL A 35 25.87 -42.56 -1.47
N MET A 36 27.16 -42.81 -1.70
CA MET A 36 28.23 -42.21 -0.88
C MET A 36 28.33 -40.69 -1.09
N LEU A 37 28.18 -40.21 -2.34
CA LEU A 37 28.15 -38.78 -2.64
C LEU A 37 26.91 -38.10 -2.06
N ALA A 38 25.74 -38.74 -2.16
CA ALA A 38 24.52 -38.25 -1.53
C ALA A 38 24.65 -38.23 0.01
N GLY A 39 25.28 -39.23 0.62
CA GLY A 39 25.57 -39.26 2.05
C GLY A 39 26.49 -38.12 2.50
N GLN A 40 27.58 -37.87 1.76
CA GLN A 40 28.48 -36.74 2.04
C GLN A 40 27.80 -35.39 1.85
N ALA A 41 26.93 -35.24 0.85
CA ALA A 41 26.15 -34.03 0.65
C ALA A 41 25.15 -33.79 1.80
N VAL A 42 24.49 -34.85 2.28
CA VAL A 42 23.57 -34.77 3.43
C VAL A 42 24.32 -34.41 4.71
N GLU A 43 25.48 -35.03 4.97
CA GLU A 43 26.29 -34.72 6.16
C GLU A 43 26.83 -33.28 6.13
N ALA A 44 27.27 -32.79 4.96
CA ALA A 44 27.67 -31.38 4.80
C ALA A 44 26.49 -30.41 5.00
N ASN A 45 25.29 -30.78 4.55
CA ASN A 45 24.08 -29.99 4.74
C ASN A 45 23.62 -29.98 6.21
N ILE A 46 23.77 -31.10 6.94
CA ILE A 46 23.45 -31.17 8.37
C ILE A 46 24.41 -30.30 9.17
N VAL A 47 25.72 -30.40 8.93
CA VAL A 47 26.73 -29.59 9.65
C VAL A 47 26.55 -28.10 9.38
N SER A 48 26.23 -27.71 8.15
CA SER A 48 25.95 -26.30 7.82
C SER A 48 24.62 -25.80 8.41
N ALA A 49 23.59 -26.64 8.47
CA ALA A 49 22.33 -26.30 9.12
C ALA A 49 22.47 -26.16 10.64
N ASP A 50 23.22 -27.07 11.30
CA ASP A 50 23.51 -26.99 12.74
C ASP A 50 24.34 -25.73 13.05
N GLN A 51 25.39 -25.43 12.26
CA GLN A 51 26.18 -24.20 12.42
C GLN A 51 25.35 -22.93 12.20
N SER A 52 24.44 -22.93 11.22
CA SER A 52 23.53 -21.81 10.97
C SER A 52 22.56 -21.60 12.13
N THR A 53 22.05 -22.70 12.70
CA THR A 53 21.11 -22.67 13.82
C THR A 53 21.78 -22.18 15.10
N ASP A 54 22.95 -22.71 15.43
CA ASP A 54 23.72 -22.30 16.61
C ASP A 54 24.16 -20.82 16.51
N THR A 55 24.57 -20.37 15.31
CA THR A 55 24.91 -18.96 15.07
C THR A 55 23.69 -18.05 15.21
N ALA A 56 22.52 -18.47 14.71
CA ALA A 56 21.28 -17.70 14.85
C ALA A 56 20.85 -17.56 16.31
N PHE A 57 20.93 -18.64 17.10
CA PHE A 57 20.65 -18.58 18.54
C PHE A 57 21.65 -17.67 19.28
N GLY A 58 22.94 -17.77 18.95
CA GLY A 58 23.96 -16.91 19.55
C GLY A 58 23.78 -15.42 19.21
N LEU A 59 23.41 -15.10 17.97
CA LEU A 59 23.13 -13.72 17.54
C LEU A 59 21.85 -13.17 18.19
N SER A 60 20.82 -14.01 18.40
CA SER A 60 19.64 -13.63 19.17
C SER A 60 20.03 -13.25 20.60
N GLU A 61 20.88 -14.04 21.25
CA GLU A 61 21.33 -13.75 22.62
C GLU A 61 22.13 -12.42 22.68
N LEU A 62 22.98 -12.14 21.69
CA LEU A 62 23.68 -10.85 21.57
C LEU A 62 22.71 -9.68 21.34
N ARG A 63 21.71 -9.85 20.46
CA ARG A 63 20.72 -8.82 20.17
C ARG A 63 19.89 -8.49 21.39
N ASP A 64 19.43 -9.49 22.13
CA ASP A 64 18.61 -9.30 23.33
C ASP A 64 19.40 -8.57 24.42
N ASP A 65 20.71 -8.84 24.52
CA ASP A 65 21.59 -8.16 25.47
C ASP A 65 21.84 -6.70 25.11
N LEU A 66 22.05 -6.40 23.83
CA LEU A 66 22.19 -5.02 23.37
C LEU A 66 20.87 -4.24 23.50
N THR A 67 19.74 -4.88 23.25
CA THR A 67 18.41 -4.25 23.36
C THR A 67 18.07 -3.88 24.81
N LEU A 68 18.49 -4.72 25.76
CA LEU A 68 18.24 -4.50 27.18
C LEU A 68 19.35 -3.71 27.88
N ALA A 69 20.45 -3.38 27.20
CA ALA A 69 21.56 -2.67 27.83
C ALA A 69 21.15 -1.25 28.25
N THR A 70 21.34 -0.94 29.53
CA THR A 70 21.16 0.40 30.09
C THR A 70 22.44 1.22 30.04
N ALA A 71 23.60 0.57 29.89
CA ALA A 71 24.89 1.22 29.64
C ALA A 71 25.83 0.33 28.82
N ILE A 72 26.71 0.97 28.05
CA ILE A 72 27.89 0.35 27.44
C ILE A 72 29.10 0.82 28.23
N ASP A 73 29.66 -0.06 29.05
CA ASP A 73 30.75 0.27 29.96
C ASP A 73 32.12 0.28 29.28
N ASP A 74 32.29 -0.57 28.26
CA ASP A 74 33.49 -0.63 27.41
C ASP A 74 33.15 -1.14 26.01
N LEU A 75 33.80 -0.58 25.00
CA LEU A 75 33.67 -1.01 23.61
C LEU A 75 35.04 -0.94 22.92
N SER A 76 35.47 -2.09 22.40
CA SER A 76 36.74 -2.26 21.69
C SER A 76 36.55 -3.07 20.42
N GLU A 77 37.59 -3.13 19.58
CA GLU A 77 37.59 -3.96 18.36
C GLU A 77 37.36 -5.46 18.64
N THR A 78 37.58 -5.90 19.88
CA THR A 78 37.59 -7.32 20.29
C THR A 78 36.60 -7.64 21.41
N GLY A 79 35.73 -6.70 21.79
CA GLY A 79 34.75 -6.96 22.83
C GLY A 79 33.92 -5.76 23.23
N VAL A 80 32.81 -6.05 23.90
CA VAL A 80 31.88 -5.08 24.46
C VAL A 80 31.47 -5.52 25.87
N THR A 81 31.42 -4.57 26.79
CA THR A 81 30.89 -4.76 28.15
C THR A 81 29.63 -3.92 28.29
N LEU A 82 28.55 -4.57 28.73
CA LEU A 82 27.22 -3.99 28.87
C LEU A 82 26.76 -4.11 30.32
N THR A 83 26.01 -3.13 30.79
CA THR A 83 25.16 -3.25 31.97
C THR A 83 23.73 -3.47 31.50
N VAL A 84 23.06 -4.52 32.00
CA VAL A 84 21.66 -4.85 31.71
C VAL A 84 20.86 -4.91 33.02
N PRO A 85 19.54 -4.63 33.02
CA PRO A 85 18.70 -4.77 34.22
C PRO A 85 18.81 -6.15 34.83
N ASP A 86 18.72 -6.24 36.16
CA ASP A 86 18.81 -7.49 36.93
C ASP A 86 17.95 -8.63 36.34
N ARG A 87 18.61 -9.60 35.72
CA ARG A 87 17.99 -10.82 35.16
C ARG A 87 18.16 -12.01 36.08
N THR A 88 19.21 -12.00 36.91
CA THR A 88 19.48 -13.08 37.86
C THR A 88 18.59 -13.01 39.10
N GLY A 89 17.89 -11.89 39.31
CA GLY A 89 16.96 -11.64 40.40
C GLY A 89 17.66 -11.36 41.73
N ASP A 90 18.91 -10.91 41.70
CA ASP A 90 19.74 -10.70 42.89
C ASP A 90 19.65 -9.26 43.47
N GLY A 91 18.92 -8.38 42.79
CA GLY A 91 18.70 -6.98 43.13
C GLY A 91 19.79 -6.02 42.62
N THR A 92 20.72 -6.50 41.80
CA THR A 92 21.79 -5.72 41.17
C THR A 92 21.71 -5.87 39.65
N ASP A 93 21.94 -4.78 38.92
CA ASP A 93 22.05 -4.86 37.45
C ASP A 93 23.21 -5.80 37.05
N ASP A 94 22.97 -6.60 36.02
CA ASP A 94 23.92 -7.61 35.57
C ASP A 94 24.93 -7.01 34.58
N THR A 95 26.18 -7.50 34.62
CA THR A 95 27.22 -7.17 33.65
C THR A 95 27.32 -8.26 32.58
N VAL A 96 27.19 -7.92 31.31
CA VAL A 96 27.42 -8.85 30.19
C VAL A 96 28.70 -8.48 29.45
N ILE A 97 29.58 -9.46 29.24
CA ILE A 97 30.83 -9.27 28.51
C ILE A 97 30.86 -10.20 27.30
N TYR A 98 30.99 -9.61 26.11
CA TYR A 98 31.29 -10.34 24.88
C TYR A 98 32.75 -10.14 24.50
N THR A 99 33.45 -11.23 24.18
CA THR A 99 34.85 -11.18 23.73
C THR A 99 35.07 -12.03 22.49
N TRP A 100 35.84 -11.48 21.54
CA TRP A 100 36.32 -12.16 20.34
C TRP A 100 37.76 -11.75 20.06
N GLU A 101 38.66 -12.72 19.90
CA GLU A 101 40.10 -12.42 19.86
C GLU A 101 40.65 -12.14 18.45
N SER A 102 40.24 -12.91 17.43
CA SER A 102 40.73 -12.78 16.04
C SER A 102 39.99 -13.70 15.06
N SER A 103 40.27 -13.55 13.75
CA SER A 103 39.72 -14.41 12.69
C SER A 103 39.89 -15.90 13.01
N GLY A 104 38.78 -16.62 13.02
CA GLY A 104 38.70 -18.05 13.36
C GLY A 104 38.57 -18.34 14.86
N ALA A 105 38.51 -17.32 15.73
CA ALA A 105 38.27 -17.49 17.15
C ALA A 105 36.77 -17.65 17.48
N THR A 106 36.51 -18.15 18.69
CA THR A 106 35.15 -18.28 19.23
C THR A 106 34.69 -16.96 19.84
N LEU A 107 33.49 -16.50 19.50
CA LEU A 107 32.80 -15.43 20.21
C LEU A 107 32.20 -16.01 21.49
N THR A 108 32.56 -15.43 22.64
CA THR A 108 32.07 -15.89 23.95
C THR A 108 31.36 -14.79 24.70
N ARG A 109 30.40 -15.19 25.54
CA ARG A 109 29.65 -14.33 26.44
C ARG A 109 29.89 -14.73 27.90
N ILE A 110 29.93 -13.75 28.80
CA ILE A 110 29.94 -13.93 30.25
C ILE A 110 28.82 -13.06 30.82
N LEU A 111 27.97 -13.64 31.67
CA LEU A 111 27.03 -12.91 32.50
C LEU A 111 27.59 -12.85 33.93
N ASN A 112 27.80 -11.65 34.45
CA ASN A 112 28.44 -11.34 35.73
C ASN A 112 29.83 -12.00 35.87
N ALA A 113 29.89 -13.14 36.57
CA ALA A 113 31.08 -13.95 36.79
C ALA A 113 30.84 -15.44 36.48
N GLU A 114 29.77 -15.74 35.74
CA GLU A 114 29.45 -17.10 35.31
C GLU A 114 30.49 -17.65 34.33
N PRO A 115 30.55 -18.98 34.14
CA PRO A 115 31.41 -19.59 33.13
C PRO A 115 31.10 -19.04 31.72
N LYS A 116 32.14 -18.88 30.91
CA LYS A 116 32.02 -18.46 29.51
C LYS A 116 31.05 -19.37 28.73
N SER A 117 30.03 -18.79 28.12
CA SER A 117 29.21 -19.46 27.10
C SER A 117 29.78 -19.19 25.70
N ILE A 118 29.62 -20.17 24.82
CA ILE A 118 30.02 -20.07 23.41
C ILE A 118 28.82 -19.56 22.63
N ILE A 119 29.00 -18.45 21.92
CA ILE A 119 27.97 -17.81 21.10
C ILE A 119 28.10 -18.26 19.64
N ALA A 120 29.32 -18.24 19.12
CA ALA A 120 29.62 -18.72 17.78
C ALA A 120 31.07 -19.22 17.69
N GLU A 121 31.28 -20.35 17.04
CA GLU A 121 32.62 -20.88 16.76
C GLU A 121 33.14 -20.42 15.39
N TYR A 122 34.46 -20.37 15.22
CA TYR A 122 35.13 -20.07 13.94
C TYR A 122 34.74 -18.72 13.29
N VAL A 123 34.48 -17.70 14.11
CA VAL A 123 34.08 -16.37 13.64
C VAL A 123 35.21 -15.73 12.85
N GLN A 124 35.01 -15.54 11.54
CA GLN A 124 36.04 -15.00 10.64
C GLN A 124 36.17 -13.47 10.76
N ALA A 125 35.05 -12.80 10.97
CA ALA A 125 34.99 -11.37 11.19
C ALA A 125 33.84 -11.05 12.14
N PHE A 126 34.09 -10.14 13.07
CA PHE A 126 33.09 -9.57 13.96
C PHE A 126 33.40 -8.10 14.13
N THR A 127 32.40 -7.24 13.97
CA THR A 127 32.58 -5.79 14.07
C THR A 127 31.33 -5.18 14.68
N LEU A 128 31.53 -4.38 15.72
CA LEU A 128 30.49 -3.57 16.34
C LEU A 128 30.80 -2.10 16.02
N THR A 129 29.86 -1.43 15.36
CA THR A 129 30.00 -0.01 15.00
C THR A 129 28.98 0.80 15.80
N PRO A 130 29.39 1.54 16.83
CA PRO A 130 28.47 2.33 17.63
C PRO A 130 28.05 3.58 16.88
N SER A 131 26.77 3.94 16.96
CA SER A 131 26.28 5.29 16.66
C SER A 131 26.14 6.04 17.98
N VAL A 132 26.83 7.17 18.13
CA VAL A 132 26.86 7.94 19.40
C VAL A 132 26.32 9.34 19.17
N THR A 133 25.29 9.70 19.91
CA THR A 133 24.70 11.05 19.93
C THR A 133 25.04 11.72 21.26
N PHE A 134 25.63 12.91 21.22
CA PHE A 134 25.93 13.70 22.42
C PHE A 134 24.80 14.70 22.68
N THR A 135 24.18 14.64 23.86
CA THR A 135 23.27 15.68 24.35
C THR A 135 24.01 16.56 25.36
N THR A 136 24.08 17.86 25.11
CA THR A 136 24.57 18.83 26.08
C THR A 136 23.43 19.15 27.05
N ALA A 137 23.58 18.84 28.33
CA ALA A 137 22.65 19.30 29.35
C ALA A 137 22.65 20.84 29.38
N ASP A 138 21.48 21.45 29.20
CA ASP A 138 21.28 22.90 29.31
C ASP A 138 21.44 23.31 30.79
N ASP A 139 22.34 24.26 31.05
CA ASP A 139 22.77 24.68 32.40
C ASP A 139 21.85 25.80 32.95
N SER A 140 20.56 25.76 32.63
CA SER A 140 19.61 26.86 32.90
C SER A 140 18.68 26.64 34.10
N ASN A 141 19.04 25.82 35.09
CA ASN A 141 18.22 25.66 36.30
C ASN A 141 18.54 26.72 37.37
N GLU A 142 17.82 27.86 37.31
CA GLU A 142 17.42 28.59 38.52
C GLU A 142 16.35 27.75 39.27
N PRO A 143 16.30 27.69 40.61
CA PRO A 143 15.38 26.81 41.31
C PRO A 143 14.02 27.51 41.51
N ASP A 144 13.06 27.24 40.62
CA ASP A 144 11.67 27.64 40.81
C ASP A 144 10.91 26.73 41.80
N ALA A 145 9.89 27.32 42.39
CA ALA A 145 9.07 26.88 43.53
C ALA A 145 8.51 25.44 43.43
N PRO A 146 8.19 24.80 44.57
CA PRO A 146 7.66 23.43 44.55
C PRO A 146 6.33 23.34 43.77
N PRO A 147 6.14 22.30 42.95
CA PRO A 147 4.96 22.16 42.10
C PRO A 147 3.69 21.91 42.94
N ASP A 148 2.59 22.47 42.45
CA ASP A 148 1.23 22.30 42.96
C ASP A 148 0.82 20.80 42.92
N PRO A 149 0.39 20.18 44.04
CA PRO A 149 0.08 18.75 44.08
C PRO A 149 -1.22 18.34 43.35
N SER A 150 -1.80 19.16 42.48
CA SER A 150 -2.98 18.80 41.69
C SER A 150 -2.70 18.16 40.32
N THR A 151 -1.44 17.94 39.93
CA THR A 151 -1.05 17.30 38.65
C THR A 151 -0.63 15.83 38.80
N TRP A 152 -1.20 15.11 39.77
CA TRP A 152 -1.06 13.65 39.81
C TRP A 152 -2.00 13.01 38.78
N GLY A 153 -1.70 13.25 37.50
CA GLY A 153 -2.24 12.53 36.36
C GLY A 153 -1.26 11.42 35.97
N TYR A 154 -1.73 10.18 36.14
CA TYR A 154 -1.37 8.95 35.43
C TYR A 154 0.04 8.86 34.83
N PHE A 155 0.85 7.94 35.40
CA PHE A 155 1.92 7.29 34.67
C PHE A 155 1.32 6.60 33.43
N GLU A 156 1.44 7.22 32.27
CA GLU A 156 1.35 6.49 31.02
C GLU A 156 2.61 5.63 30.88
N THR A 157 2.36 4.35 30.73
CA THR A 157 3.30 3.35 30.25
C THR A 157 4.00 3.88 29.01
N LEU A 158 5.33 4.04 29.07
CA LEU A 158 6.19 4.17 27.90
C LEU A 158 6.05 2.90 27.06
N ALA A 159 5.07 2.89 26.14
CA ALA A 159 4.86 1.89 25.13
C ALA A 159 4.88 2.60 23.76
N GLY A 160 6.09 2.85 23.29
CA GLY A 160 6.39 3.33 21.96
C GLY A 160 7.85 2.99 21.71
N SER A 161 8.11 1.82 21.15
CA SER A 161 9.44 1.49 20.63
C SER A 161 9.77 2.54 19.58
N VAL A 162 10.65 3.48 19.91
CA VAL A 162 11.22 4.41 18.93
C VAL A 162 12.19 3.58 18.09
N CYS A 163 11.74 3.02 16.97
CA CYS A 163 12.64 2.49 15.94
C CYS A 163 13.10 3.68 15.10
N PRO A 164 14.38 4.10 15.16
CA PRO A 164 14.81 5.36 14.57
C PRO A 164 14.90 5.33 13.04
N SER A 165 14.73 4.17 12.39
CA SER A 165 14.81 4.04 10.93
C SER A 165 13.95 2.90 10.38
N VAL A 166 13.33 3.13 9.22
CA VAL A 166 12.75 2.08 8.37
C VAL A 166 13.87 1.32 7.69
N ASN A 167 13.78 -0.01 7.65
CA ASN A 167 14.78 -0.85 6.99
C ASN A 167 14.14 -1.69 5.88
N TYR A 168 14.82 -1.73 4.74
CA TYR A 168 14.51 -2.68 3.69
C TYR A 168 15.25 -4.00 3.96
N GLU A 169 14.50 -5.10 4.11
CA GLU A 169 15.06 -6.40 4.48
C GLU A 169 15.27 -7.32 3.27
N GLY A 170 14.40 -7.23 2.27
CA GLY A 170 14.55 -8.06 1.09
C GLY A 170 13.33 -8.08 0.18
N TYR A 171 13.42 -8.95 -0.82
CA TYR A 171 12.32 -9.21 -1.75
C TYR A 171 12.35 -10.66 -2.23
N VAL A 172 11.21 -11.12 -2.73
CA VAL A 172 11.10 -12.34 -3.52
C VAL A 172 10.39 -12.00 -4.82
N GLU A 173 10.96 -12.48 -5.94
CA GLU A 173 10.37 -12.33 -7.27
C GLU A 173 9.81 -13.66 -7.80
N SER A 174 8.76 -13.54 -8.59
CA SER A 174 8.19 -14.60 -9.39
C SER A 174 8.06 -14.14 -10.83
N LEU A 175 8.51 -14.99 -11.75
CA LEU A 175 8.44 -14.77 -13.19
C LEU A 175 7.64 -15.91 -13.81
N GLN A 176 6.40 -15.62 -14.20
CA GLN A 176 5.51 -16.58 -14.84
C GLN A 176 5.71 -16.55 -16.36
N VAL A 177 6.14 -17.70 -16.91
CA VAL A 177 6.26 -17.93 -18.37
C VAL A 177 5.22 -18.91 -18.93
N THR A 178 4.25 -19.31 -18.11
CA THR A 178 3.24 -20.32 -18.40
C THR A 178 1.85 -19.70 -18.57
N PRO A 179 0.97 -20.28 -19.41
CA PRO A 179 -0.31 -19.68 -19.78
C PRO A 179 -1.36 -19.85 -18.66
N GLU A 180 -1.12 -19.18 -17.54
CA GLU A 180 -1.99 -19.17 -16.35
C GLU A 180 -2.47 -17.74 -16.08
N TRP A 181 -3.64 -17.63 -15.44
CA TRP A 181 -4.30 -16.34 -15.14
C TRP A 181 -4.00 -15.89 -13.71
N PHE A 182 -2.87 -16.36 -13.19
CA PHE A 182 -2.43 -16.10 -11.83
C PHE A 182 -0.90 -16.15 -11.76
N ILE A 183 -0.36 -15.53 -10.72
CA ILE A 183 1.04 -15.64 -10.34
C ILE A 183 1.13 -15.86 -8.83
N ASP A 184 1.85 -16.91 -8.46
CA ASP A 184 2.22 -17.16 -7.08
C ASP A 184 3.57 -16.51 -6.81
N VAL A 185 3.66 -15.74 -5.73
CA VAL A 185 4.90 -15.16 -5.23
C VAL A 185 5.13 -15.71 -3.83
N ASP A 186 6.26 -16.37 -3.61
CA ASP A 186 6.65 -16.80 -2.27
C ASP A 186 6.90 -15.57 -1.38
N MET A 187 6.74 -15.74 -0.06
CA MET A 187 7.06 -14.66 0.87
C MET A 187 8.58 -14.49 1.05
N PRO A 188 9.06 -13.26 1.27
CA PRO A 188 10.42 -13.02 1.74
C PRO A 188 10.76 -13.84 2.98
N ALA A 189 12.04 -14.17 3.14
CA ALA A 189 12.52 -14.84 4.35
C ALA A 189 12.40 -13.91 5.55
N ASP A 190 12.29 -14.48 6.75
CA ASP A 190 12.32 -13.74 8.02
C ASP A 190 11.22 -12.66 8.17
N VAL A 191 10.09 -12.83 7.47
CA VAL A 191 8.88 -12.00 7.67
C VAL A 191 8.25 -12.33 9.02
N ASP A 192 8.25 -11.36 9.92
CA ASP A 192 7.59 -11.41 11.22
C ASP A 192 6.20 -10.75 11.16
N GLU A 193 5.36 -11.07 12.14
CA GLU A 193 4.04 -10.45 12.28
C GLU A 193 4.20 -8.93 12.48
N GLY A 194 3.47 -8.15 11.67
CA GLY A 194 3.52 -6.69 11.68
C GLY A 194 4.39 -6.06 10.60
N ASP A 195 5.31 -6.82 10.00
CA ASP A 195 6.21 -6.29 8.97
C ASP A 195 5.47 -5.82 7.71
N LEU A 196 5.98 -4.77 7.07
CA LEU A 196 5.38 -4.19 5.87
C LEU A 196 5.74 -5.03 4.65
N LEU A 197 4.70 -5.48 3.97
CA LEU A 197 4.80 -6.15 2.68
C LEU A 197 4.28 -5.23 1.58
N ILE A 198 5.06 -5.07 0.52
CA ILE A 198 4.64 -4.34 -0.69
C ILE A 198 4.71 -5.29 -1.88
N ALA A 199 3.56 -5.56 -2.49
CA ALA A 199 3.46 -6.39 -3.68
C ALA A 199 3.34 -5.53 -4.93
N VAL A 200 4.11 -5.88 -5.95
CA VAL A 200 3.99 -5.31 -7.29
C VAL A 200 3.71 -6.44 -8.26
N VAL A 201 2.70 -6.26 -9.12
CA VAL A 201 2.34 -7.22 -10.15
C VAL A 201 2.21 -6.48 -11.47
N ALA A 202 2.93 -6.94 -12.50
CA ALA A 202 2.84 -6.41 -13.84
C ALA A 202 2.51 -7.52 -14.84
N THR A 203 1.50 -7.27 -15.67
CA THR A 203 1.04 -8.20 -16.70
C THR A 203 1.01 -7.50 -18.06
N PRO A 204 1.48 -8.14 -19.14
CA PRO A 204 1.32 -7.62 -20.49
C PRO A 204 -0.10 -7.90 -20.99
N HIS A 205 -0.52 -7.11 -21.97
CA HIS A 205 -1.78 -7.28 -22.67
C HIS A 205 -1.56 -7.20 -24.19
N PHE A 206 -2.15 -8.13 -24.96
CA PHE A 206 -1.66 -8.44 -26.31
C PHE A 206 -2.41 -7.81 -27.50
N GLN A 207 -3.57 -7.14 -27.33
CA GLN A 207 -4.34 -6.57 -28.46
C GLN A 207 -5.15 -5.31 -28.12
N ASN A 208 -5.35 -4.45 -29.12
CA ASN A 208 -6.04 -3.16 -29.04
C ASN A 208 -7.57 -3.23 -28.80
N GLU A 209 -8.16 -4.40 -28.54
CA GLU A 209 -9.62 -4.58 -28.41
C GLU A 209 -10.05 -5.28 -27.12
N ASP A 210 -9.12 -5.71 -26.28
CA ASP A 210 -9.40 -6.43 -25.05
C ASP A 210 -9.29 -5.45 -23.85
N PRO A 211 -10.14 -5.59 -22.82
CA PRO A 211 -10.11 -4.71 -21.65
C PRO A 211 -8.79 -4.87 -20.88
N PRO A 212 -8.34 -3.83 -20.16
CA PRO A 212 -7.24 -3.92 -19.20
C PRO A 212 -7.33 -5.15 -18.31
N ASN A 213 -6.18 -5.71 -17.92
CA ASN A 213 -6.20 -6.84 -17.00
C ASN A 213 -6.64 -6.36 -15.61
N ASP A 214 -7.75 -6.86 -15.08
CA ASP A 214 -8.16 -6.54 -13.71
C ASP A 214 -7.36 -7.42 -12.75
N ILE A 215 -6.22 -6.93 -12.27
CA ILE A 215 -5.35 -7.66 -11.35
C ILE A 215 -5.95 -7.58 -9.96
N THR A 216 -6.24 -8.73 -9.37
CA THR A 216 -6.84 -8.87 -8.04
C THR A 216 -5.82 -9.51 -7.09
N PRO A 217 -5.59 -8.92 -5.90
CA PRO A 217 -4.74 -9.53 -4.88
C PRO A 217 -5.40 -10.78 -4.27
N PRO A 218 -4.66 -11.58 -3.50
CA PRO A 218 -5.22 -12.70 -2.75
C PRO A 218 -6.46 -12.31 -1.92
N PRO A 219 -7.60 -12.99 -2.10
CA PRO A 219 -8.85 -12.61 -1.43
C PRO A 219 -8.78 -12.86 0.08
N GLY A 220 -9.16 -11.86 0.88
CA GLY A 220 -9.24 -11.98 2.34
C GLY A 220 -7.92 -11.75 3.10
N GLU A 221 -6.84 -11.43 2.38
CA GLU A 221 -5.48 -11.32 2.93
C GLU A 221 -5.08 -9.89 3.35
N GLY A 222 -6.03 -8.94 3.40
CA GLY A 222 -5.79 -7.58 3.92
C GLY A 222 -4.99 -6.64 3.02
N TRP A 223 -4.73 -7.01 1.77
CA TRP A 223 -4.03 -6.16 0.80
C TRP A 223 -4.80 -4.86 0.50
N THR A 224 -4.15 -3.73 0.74
CA THR A 224 -4.63 -2.39 0.42
C THR A 224 -4.04 -1.93 -0.90
N LEU A 225 -4.89 -1.48 -1.83
CA LEU A 225 -4.46 -1.00 -3.13
C LEU A 225 -3.80 0.38 -3.00
N LEU A 226 -2.56 0.51 -3.51
CA LEU A 226 -1.89 1.80 -3.68
C LEU A 226 -2.13 2.35 -5.07
N ASP A 227 -1.99 1.49 -6.08
CA ASP A 227 -2.04 1.92 -7.46
C ASP A 227 -2.46 0.77 -8.38
N LEU A 228 -3.47 0.99 -9.22
CA LEU A 228 -3.90 0.07 -10.28
C LEU A 228 -4.15 0.86 -11.55
N GLY A 229 -3.51 0.47 -12.63
CA GLY A 229 -3.61 1.24 -13.86
C GLY A 229 -3.04 0.52 -15.07
N SER A 230 -3.66 0.86 -16.18
CA SER A 230 -3.39 0.37 -17.52
C SER A 230 -3.31 1.58 -18.43
N GLU A 231 -2.28 1.69 -19.26
CA GLU A 231 -2.17 2.80 -20.20
C GLU A 231 -2.35 2.33 -21.63
N GLU A 232 -2.89 3.22 -22.47
CA GLU A 232 -3.06 2.98 -23.90
C GLU A 232 -2.39 4.13 -24.66
N TYR A 233 -1.12 3.98 -25.03
CA TYR A 233 -0.42 4.96 -25.88
C TYR A 233 -0.28 4.47 -27.33
N GLY A 234 -1.22 4.91 -28.17
CA GLY A 234 -0.99 5.35 -29.56
C GLY A 234 -0.11 4.51 -30.52
N ASN A 235 -0.76 3.64 -31.29
CA ASN A 235 -0.63 3.38 -32.74
C ASN A 235 0.68 2.83 -33.38
N LEU A 236 1.71 2.42 -32.62
CA LEU A 236 2.80 1.58 -33.17
C LEU A 236 3.15 0.46 -32.16
N SER A 237 2.87 -0.79 -32.56
CA SER A 237 3.21 -2.08 -31.92
C SER A 237 2.75 -2.35 -30.46
N LYS A 238 1.59 -3.01 -30.32
CA LYS A 238 1.37 -4.29 -29.58
C LYS A 238 1.90 -4.49 -28.14
N GLU A 239 2.24 -3.48 -27.37
CA GLU A 239 2.92 -3.66 -26.07
C GLU A 239 2.20 -2.87 -24.97
N TYR A 240 1.12 -3.46 -24.46
CA TYR A 240 0.33 -2.89 -23.37
C TYR A 240 0.70 -3.55 -22.04
N MET A 241 0.61 -2.82 -20.93
CA MET A 241 0.84 -3.35 -19.59
C MET A 241 -0.26 -2.92 -18.61
N THR A 242 -0.59 -3.79 -17.66
CA THR A 242 -1.32 -3.42 -16.44
C THR A 242 -0.45 -3.68 -15.23
N VAL A 243 -0.40 -2.71 -14.32
CA VAL A 243 0.39 -2.75 -13.09
C VAL A 243 -0.53 -2.55 -11.91
N GLY A 244 -0.40 -3.41 -10.92
CA GLY A 244 -0.99 -3.21 -9.61
C GLY A 244 0.08 -3.19 -8.52
N VAL A 245 -0.09 -2.30 -7.56
CA VAL A 245 0.76 -2.14 -6.38
C VAL A 245 -0.14 -2.18 -5.15
N TRP A 246 0.19 -3.06 -4.20
CA TRP A 246 -0.54 -3.21 -2.94
C TRP A 246 0.42 -3.21 -1.77
N TRP A 247 -0.09 -2.88 -0.60
CA TRP A 247 0.61 -3.07 0.67
C TRP A 247 -0.26 -3.77 1.70
N LYS A 248 0.39 -4.37 2.70
CA LYS A 248 -0.24 -4.79 3.96
C LYS A 248 0.81 -4.96 5.06
N ASN A 249 0.35 -5.05 6.31
CA ASN A 249 1.17 -5.59 7.39
C ASN A 249 1.04 -7.12 7.39
N ALA A 250 2.15 -7.81 7.61
CA ALA A 250 2.22 -9.26 7.64
C ALA A 250 1.42 -9.84 8.82
N GLY A 251 0.66 -10.90 8.57
CA GLY A 251 -0.10 -11.60 9.60
C GLY A 251 0.75 -12.60 10.39
N ALA A 252 0.21 -13.08 11.52
CA ALA A 252 0.84 -14.14 12.31
C ALA A 252 1.09 -15.40 11.46
N SER A 253 2.37 -15.77 11.27
CA SER A 253 2.82 -16.98 10.53
C SER A 253 2.58 -16.94 9.02
N GLU A 254 2.90 -15.82 8.39
CA GLU A 254 2.70 -15.61 6.95
C GLU A 254 3.83 -16.19 6.09
N VAL A 255 3.81 -17.51 5.89
CA VAL A 255 4.82 -18.26 5.12
C VAL A 255 4.29 -18.84 3.81
N SER A 256 3.03 -18.58 3.48
CA SER A 256 2.36 -19.16 2.31
C SER A 256 2.52 -18.25 1.07
N PRO A 257 2.72 -18.82 -0.13
CA PRO A 257 2.77 -18.04 -1.36
C PRO A 257 1.49 -17.21 -1.56
N GLN A 258 1.66 -16.01 -2.08
CA GLN A 258 0.57 -15.08 -2.39
C GLN A 258 0.17 -15.23 -3.85
N THR A 259 -1.09 -15.62 -4.09
CA THR A 259 -1.65 -15.79 -5.43
C THR A 259 -2.37 -14.54 -5.91
N PHE A 260 -1.76 -13.81 -6.83
CA PHE A 260 -2.42 -12.71 -7.55
C PHE A 260 -3.09 -13.27 -8.80
N THR A 261 -4.32 -12.83 -9.08
CA THR A 261 -5.09 -13.29 -10.24
C THR A 261 -5.41 -12.13 -11.16
N TRP A 262 -5.68 -12.40 -12.44
CA TRP A 262 -6.18 -11.37 -13.34
C TRP A 262 -7.21 -11.91 -14.32
N THR A 263 -8.07 -11.01 -14.79
CA THR A 263 -8.99 -11.27 -15.91
C THR A 263 -8.46 -10.56 -17.16
N GLY A 264 -8.50 -11.19 -18.35
CA GLY A 264 -8.00 -10.59 -19.61
C GLY A 264 -6.81 -11.32 -20.29
N TRP A 265 -6.60 -11.11 -21.60
CA TRP A 265 -5.61 -11.87 -22.38
C TRP A 265 -4.16 -11.43 -22.07
N GLY A 266 -3.59 -11.99 -21.00
CA GLY A 266 -2.18 -11.93 -20.62
C GLY A 266 -1.75 -13.29 -20.05
N ARG A 267 -0.70 -13.90 -20.61
CA ARG A 267 -0.25 -15.26 -20.29
C ARG A 267 1.11 -15.32 -19.60
N LEU A 268 1.63 -14.16 -19.23
CA LEU A 268 2.95 -13.97 -18.65
C LEU A 268 2.80 -12.89 -17.60
N GLY A 269 3.58 -12.95 -16.53
CA GLY A 269 3.52 -11.95 -15.48
C GLY A 269 4.84 -11.90 -14.75
N MET A 270 5.13 -10.73 -14.20
CA MET A 270 6.07 -10.66 -13.08
C MET A 270 5.31 -10.20 -11.86
N ALA A 271 5.77 -10.68 -10.72
CA ALA A 271 5.38 -10.13 -9.46
C ALA A 271 6.55 -10.21 -8.50
N TRP A 272 6.60 -9.28 -7.55
CA TRP A 272 7.53 -9.38 -6.44
C TRP A 272 6.90 -8.80 -5.18
N VAL A 273 7.34 -9.33 -4.04
CA VAL A 273 6.95 -8.85 -2.70
C VAL A 273 8.21 -8.35 -2.01
N MET A 274 8.18 -7.11 -1.56
CA MET A 274 9.22 -6.48 -0.74
C MET A 274 8.86 -6.58 0.73
N HIS A 275 9.88 -6.74 1.58
CA HIS A 275 9.78 -6.85 3.03
C HIS A 275 10.54 -5.69 3.69
N ILE A 276 9.82 -4.95 4.53
CA ILE A 276 10.28 -3.72 5.17
C ILE A 276 9.93 -3.78 6.66
N THR A 277 10.86 -3.38 7.53
CA THR A 277 10.69 -3.34 8.99
C THR A 277 10.84 -1.93 9.53
N GLY A 278 10.43 -1.72 10.80
CA GLY A 278 10.63 -0.46 11.49
C GLY A 278 9.79 0.70 10.94
N HIS A 279 8.66 0.40 10.30
CA HIS A 279 7.74 1.37 9.72
C HIS A 279 6.58 1.72 10.67
N ASP A 280 5.83 2.76 10.34
CA ASP A 280 4.57 3.11 10.98
C ASP A 280 3.53 2.00 10.76
N ASP A 281 2.98 1.45 11.85
CA ASP A 281 2.05 0.30 11.78
C ASP A 281 0.65 0.67 11.26
N VAL A 282 0.33 1.97 11.20
CA VAL A 282 -1.01 2.49 10.88
C VAL A 282 -1.03 3.12 9.49
N THR A 283 -0.02 3.92 9.18
CA THR A 283 0.17 4.66 7.92
C THR A 283 1.62 4.53 7.43
N PRO A 284 2.06 3.30 7.07
CA PRO A 284 3.45 3.05 6.70
C PRO A 284 3.91 3.86 5.50
N ILE A 285 3.02 4.04 4.52
CA ILE A 285 3.26 4.87 3.34
C ILE A 285 2.58 6.20 3.58
N ARG A 286 3.22 7.34 3.32
CA ARG A 286 2.59 8.67 3.53
C ARG A 286 2.44 9.51 2.27
N THR A 287 3.40 9.43 1.36
CA THR A 287 3.31 10.12 0.08
C THR A 287 3.75 9.21 -1.05
N MET A 288 3.12 9.38 -2.21
CA MET A 288 3.44 8.65 -3.42
C MET A 288 3.17 9.53 -4.63
N THR A 289 4.07 9.47 -5.61
CA THR A 289 3.92 10.13 -6.91
C THR A 289 4.05 9.12 -8.02
N ILE A 290 3.30 9.33 -9.11
CA ILE A 290 3.18 8.36 -10.21
C ILE A 290 3.41 9.09 -11.53
N ALA A 291 4.12 8.46 -12.44
CA ALA A 291 4.18 8.86 -13.84
C ALA A 291 4.09 7.64 -14.76
N SER A 292 3.62 7.90 -15.96
CA SER A 292 3.42 6.91 -16.99
C SER A 292 3.64 7.52 -18.35
N GLY A 293 3.89 6.68 -19.34
CA GLY A 293 4.19 7.14 -20.68
C GLY A 293 4.92 6.12 -21.51
N GLN A 294 5.53 6.59 -22.59
CA GLN A 294 6.42 5.81 -23.43
C GLN A 294 7.78 6.51 -23.50
N SER A 295 8.84 5.82 -23.09
CA SER A 295 10.19 6.39 -23.05
C SER A 295 11.24 5.29 -23.00
N SER A 296 12.46 5.57 -23.48
CA SER A 296 13.66 4.78 -23.17
C SER A 296 14.36 5.26 -21.89
N SER A 297 13.86 6.32 -21.28
CA SER A 297 14.29 6.83 -19.99
C SER A 297 13.05 7.26 -19.17
N PRO A 298 12.26 6.29 -18.68
CA PRO A 298 11.11 6.54 -17.82
C PRO A 298 11.49 7.32 -16.58
N VAL A 299 10.77 8.39 -16.27
CA VAL A 299 11.04 9.21 -15.09
C VAL A 299 10.11 8.78 -13.96
N SER A 300 10.70 8.34 -12.86
CA SER A 300 10.05 8.25 -11.55
C SER A 300 9.99 9.64 -10.94
N PRO A 301 8.79 10.22 -10.72
CA PRO A 301 8.68 11.59 -10.21
C PRO A 301 9.24 11.73 -8.81
N GLY A 302 9.71 12.92 -8.45
CA GLY A 302 10.06 13.27 -7.09
C GLY A 302 8.85 13.34 -6.16
N LEU A 303 9.12 13.51 -4.87
CA LEU A 303 8.13 13.80 -3.84
C LEU A 303 8.80 14.62 -2.72
N VAL A 304 8.06 15.00 -1.70
CA VAL A 304 8.63 15.59 -0.48
C VAL A 304 8.35 14.61 0.64
N THR A 305 9.40 14.08 1.28
CA THR A 305 9.22 13.19 2.43
C THR A 305 8.60 13.95 3.60
N THR A 306 7.83 13.25 4.41
CA THR A 306 7.10 13.75 5.57
C THR A 306 7.75 13.33 6.89
N ALA A 307 8.75 12.43 6.84
CA ALA A 307 9.51 12.00 8.01
C ALA A 307 11.03 12.01 7.78
N ASP A 308 11.76 12.25 8.86
CA ASP A 308 13.20 11.98 8.91
C ASP A 308 13.43 10.47 8.87
N ASN A 309 14.57 10.03 8.34
CA ASN A 309 14.92 8.61 8.18
C ASN A 309 13.89 7.77 7.40
N ALA A 310 13.10 8.42 6.54
CA ALA A 310 12.13 7.73 5.71
C ALA A 310 12.82 6.89 4.63
N LEU A 311 12.27 5.71 4.36
CA LEU A 311 12.72 4.87 3.26
C LEU A 311 11.97 5.30 1.99
N VAL A 312 12.71 5.77 0.99
CA VAL A 312 12.15 6.14 -0.30
C VAL A 312 12.35 4.98 -1.26
N ILE A 313 11.25 4.47 -1.82
CA ILE A 313 11.28 3.41 -2.82
C ILE A 313 10.81 3.95 -4.17
N ARG A 314 11.54 3.61 -5.23
CA ARG A 314 11.07 3.80 -6.61
C ARG A 314 10.77 2.47 -7.24
N ILE A 315 9.67 2.43 -7.97
CA ILE A 315 9.22 1.26 -8.72
C ILE A 315 9.05 1.67 -10.17
N GLY A 316 9.57 0.86 -11.08
CA GLY A 316 9.31 0.96 -12.51
C GLY A 316 8.77 -0.38 -12.99
N ALA A 317 7.69 -0.34 -13.76
CA ALA A 317 7.19 -1.48 -14.51
C ALA A 317 7.14 -1.07 -15.99
N PHE A 318 7.45 -2.02 -16.87
CA PHE A 318 7.67 -1.74 -18.27
C PHE A 318 7.17 -2.85 -19.21
N ALA A 319 6.58 -2.45 -20.33
CA ALA A 319 5.85 -3.33 -21.24
C ALA A 319 6.70 -4.24 -22.15
N GLN A 320 8.02 -4.26 -21.96
CA GLN A 320 8.98 -5.10 -22.66
C GLN A 320 10.17 -5.40 -21.74
N SER A 321 11.09 -6.27 -22.18
CA SER A 321 12.34 -6.55 -21.44
C SER A 321 13.55 -5.82 -22.03
N ASP A 322 13.37 -4.61 -22.59
CA ASP A 322 14.48 -3.80 -23.08
C ASP A 322 15.20 -3.13 -21.90
N ILE A 323 15.79 -3.93 -21.02
CA ILE A 323 16.46 -3.52 -19.78
C ILE A 323 17.89 -4.07 -19.70
N THR A 324 18.68 -3.50 -18.81
CA THR A 324 19.92 -4.13 -18.33
C THR A 324 19.61 -4.89 -17.04
N TYR A 325 19.63 -6.22 -17.09
CA TYR A 325 19.32 -7.04 -15.91
C TYR A 325 20.24 -6.70 -14.73
N GLY A 326 19.64 -6.48 -13.56
CA GLY A 326 20.31 -6.11 -12.32
C GLY A 326 20.77 -4.66 -12.22
N ASP A 327 20.50 -3.82 -13.22
CA ASP A 327 20.91 -2.40 -13.23
C ASP A 327 19.76 -1.49 -13.61
N THR A 328 19.30 -0.69 -12.65
CA THR A 328 18.22 0.29 -12.84
C THR A 328 18.68 1.55 -13.57
N GLY A 329 20.00 1.80 -13.62
CA GLY A 329 20.59 3.04 -14.12
C GLY A 329 20.55 4.21 -13.14
N ILE A 330 19.97 4.04 -11.96
CA ILE A 330 19.94 5.05 -10.89
C ILE A 330 21.14 4.80 -9.97
N GLY A 331 22.24 5.50 -10.23
CA GLY A 331 23.54 5.17 -9.63
C GLY A 331 23.77 5.66 -8.19
N ASP A 332 22.87 6.47 -7.63
CA ASP A 332 22.96 7.01 -6.27
C ASP A 332 21.91 6.42 -5.31
N GLU A 333 21.16 5.42 -5.75
CA GLU A 333 20.20 4.66 -4.94
C GLU A 333 20.57 3.17 -4.99
N THR A 334 20.19 2.41 -3.96
CA THR A 334 20.42 0.97 -3.92
C THR A 334 19.43 0.28 -4.84
N THR A 335 19.92 -0.53 -5.79
CA THR A 335 19.04 -1.34 -6.64
C THR A 335 18.51 -2.55 -5.86
N ILE A 336 17.17 -2.67 -5.83
CA ILE A 336 16.46 -3.84 -5.31
C ILE A 336 16.48 -4.93 -6.38
N LEU A 337 15.93 -4.61 -7.54
CA LEU A 337 15.87 -5.51 -8.69
C LEU A 337 15.81 -4.71 -10.00
N MET A 338 16.23 -5.36 -11.09
CA MET A 338 15.88 -4.99 -12.46
C MET A 338 15.81 -6.29 -13.25
N SER A 339 14.60 -6.77 -13.49
CA SER A 339 14.34 -8.13 -13.97
C SER A 339 13.14 -8.14 -14.92
N GLY A 340 12.87 -9.28 -15.54
CA GLY A 340 11.75 -9.39 -16.46
C GLY A 340 11.70 -10.69 -17.24
N VAL A 341 10.52 -10.97 -17.77
CA VAL A 341 10.26 -12.06 -18.70
C VAL A 341 10.74 -11.65 -20.09
N THR A 342 11.73 -12.37 -20.63
CA THR A 342 12.37 -12.06 -21.91
C THR A 342 11.33 -11.79 -23.02
N GLY A 343 11.45 -10.61 -23.63
CA GLY A 343 10.61 -10.14 -24.74
C GLY A 343 9.17 -9.78 -24.36
N ASN A 344 8.83 -9.65 -23.07
CA ASN A 344 7.45 -9.39 -22.64
C ASN A 344 7.34 -8.30 -21.60
N ILE A 345 7.71 -8.53 -20.35
CA ILE A 345 7.45 -7.58 -19.27
C ILE A 345 8.71 -7.46 -18.43
N SER A 346 9.09 -6.24 -18.03
CA SER A 346 10.18 -6.02 -17.06
C SER A 346 9.79 -5.03 -15.99
N GLY A 347 10.53 -5.05 -14.90
CA GLY A 347 10.33 -4.17 -13.77
C GLY A 347 11.64 -3.97 -13.02
N GLY A 348 11.73 -2.88 -12.29
CA GLY A 348 12.86 -2.57 -11.46
C GLY A 348 12.45 -1.73 -10.27
N ALA A 349 13.26 -1.78 -9.23
CA ALA A 349 13.06 -0.98 -8.05
C ALA A 349 14.38 -0.54 -7.43
N THR A 350 14.37 0.63 -6.82
CA THR A 350 15.49 1.19 -6.04
C THR A 350 14.99 1.68 -4.70
N TYR A 351 15.89 1.79 -3.72
CA TYR A 351 15.62 2.50 -2.48
C TYR A 351 16.81 3.31 -2.00
N PHE A 352 16.51 4.30 -1.16
CA PHE A 352 17.49 4.98 -0.32
C PHE A 352 16.80 5.51 0.94
N THR A 353 17.58 5.78 1.97
CA THR A 353 17.08 6.44 3.19
C THR A 353 17.23 7.95 3.04
N GLN A 354 16.14 8.67 3.25
CA GLN A 354 16.12 10.11 3.31
C GLN A 354 16.31 10.53 4.78
N ASP A 355 17.54 10.87 5.15
CA ASP A 355 17.93 11.18 6.54
C ASP A 355 17.13 12.33 7.16
N THR A 356 16.74 13.31 6.35
CA THR A 356 15.98 14.49 6.80
C THR A 356 14.83 14.78 5.85
N ILE A 357 13.67 15.14 6.39
CA ILE A 357 12.50 15.64 5.65
C ILE A 357 12.95 16.58 4.53
N GLY A 358 12.52 16.30 3.31
CA GLY A 358 12.96 17.11 2.17
C GLY A 358 12.51 16.61 0.82
N SER A 359 12.86 17.40 -0.20
CA SER A 359 12.53 17.08 -1.58
C SER A 359 13.41 15.96 -2.11
N VAL A 360 12.73 14.90 -2.55
CA VAL A 360 13.25 13.86 -3.42
C VAL A 360 13.04 14.30 -4.86
N VAL A 361 14.10 14.30 -5.67
CA VAL A 361 14.03 14.73 -7.07
C VAL A 361 13.62 13.61 -8.01
N ASP A 362 13.20 13.97 -9.22
CA ASP A 362 12.95 13.04 -10.32
C ASP A 362 14.19 12.19 -10.65
N LYS A 363 14.00 10.89 -10.89
CA LYS A 363 15.05 9.97 -11.35
C LYS A 363 14.56 9.11 -12.49
N ALA A 364 15.43 8.80 -13.44
CA ALA A 364 15.05 8.03 -14.61
C ALA A 364 15.65 6.62 -14.59
N PHE A 365 14.82 5.62 -14.87
CA PHE A 365 15.28 4.27 -15.16
C PHE A 365 15.99 4.26 -16.51
N ALA A 366 17.08 3.50 -16.62
CA ALA A 366 17.83 3.33 -17.87
C ALA A 366 17.36 2.09 -18.63
N LEU A 367 16.64 2.30 -19.73
CA LEU A 367 16.20 1.22 -20.61
C LEU A 367 17.08 1.14 -21.85
N THR A 368 17.16 -0.06 -22.45
CA THR A 368 17.88 -0.31 -23.71
C THR A 368 17.02 -0.08 -24.95
N GLY A 369 15.72 0.20 -24.76
CA GLY A 369 14.72 0.43 -25.79
C GLY A 369 13.58 1.32 -25.27
N THR A 370 12.78 1.87 -26.20
CA THR A 370 11.60 2.67 -25.86
C THR A 370 10.40 1.75 -25.64
N GLN A 371 9.80 1.80 -24.47
CA GLN A 371 8.66 0.95 -24.09
C GLN A 371 7.67 1.75 -23.23
N GLU A 372 6.43 1.28 -23.13
CA GLU A 372 5.46 1.81 -22.18
C GLU A 372 5.96 1.56 -20.76
N TYR A 373 5.78 2.54 -19.89
CA TYR A 373 6.22 2.49 -18.51
C TYR A 373 5.15 2.99 -17.55
N ARG A 374 5.27 2.50 -16.32
CA ARG A 374 4.63 3.06 -15.14
C ARG A 374 5.66 3.12 -14.02
N CYS A 375 5.92 4.33 -13.53
CA CYS A 375 6.88 4.59 -12.48
C CYS A 375 6.21 5.22 -11.28
N LEU A 376 6.64 4.82 -10.09
CA LEU A 376 6.14 5.32 -8.82
C LEU A 376 7.33 5.65 -7.93
N THR A 377 7.20 6.71 -7.15
CA THR A 377 8.08 6.98 -6.00
C THR A 377 7.19 7.04 -4.77
N MET A 378 7.57 6.36 -3.69
CA MET A 378 6.83 6.35 -2.43
C MET A 378 7.75 6.55 -1.23
N GLU A 379 7.20 7.19 -0.20
CA GLU A 379 7.82 7.31 1.12
C GLU A 379 7.25 6.24 2.04
N ILE A 380 8.13 5.50 2.73
CA ILE A 380 7.79 4.67 3.89
C ILE A 380 8.36 5.31 5.14
N VAL A 381 7.52 5.48 6.14
CA VAL A 381 7.78 6.28 7.33
C VAL A 381 8.16 5.42 8.54
N PRO A 382 9.12 5.84 9.39
CA PRO A 382 9.54 5.07 10.56
C PRO A 382 8.44 4.85 11.61
N CYS A 383 8.54 3.74 12.35
CA CYS A 383 7.69 3.47 13.50
C CYS A 383 7.83 4.56 14.57
N GLY A 384 6.73 4.92 15.22
CA GLY A 384 6.74 5.99 16.23
C GLY A 384 6.94 7.39 15.64
N THR A 385 6.99 7.54 14.31
CA THR A 385 6.79 8.84 13.68
C THR A 385 5.34 9.23 13.96
N PRO A 386 5.07 10.31 14.71
CA PRO A 386 3.70 10.78 14.88
C PRO A 386 3.08 10.93 13.49
N ALA A 387 1.83 10.50 13.32
CA ALA A 387 1.05 10.71 12.09
C ALA A 387 0.81 12.20 11.88
N GLU A 388 1.87 12.95 11.61
CA GLU A 388 2.00 14.40 11.73
C GLU A 388 0.91 14.98 12.67
N THR A 389 0.93 14.60 13.95
CA THR A 389 0.31 15.43 14.97
C THR A 389 1.41 16.40 15.36
N THR A 390 1.25 17.66 14.98
CA THR A 390 2.12 18.77 15.36
C THR A 390 2.40 18.80 16.88
N PRO A 391 3.51 19.43 17.34
CA PRO A 391 3.93 19.42 18.74
C PRO A 391 2.87 20.02 19.68
N ASP A 392 2.67 19.38 20.84
CA ASP A 392 1.90 19.79 22.03
C ASP A 392 0.93 20.99 21.86
N ASP A 393 -0.36 20.67 21.72
CA ASP A 393 -1.50 21.61 21.72
C ASP A 393 -1.84 22.08 23.15
N ASP A 394 -1.51 23.33 23.46
CA ASP A 394 -2.22 24.11 24.48
C ASP A 394 -3.60 24.55 23.94
N GLY A 395 -4.52 23.59 23.84
CA GLY A 395 -5.97 23.78 23.94
C GLY A 395 -6.70 24.62 22.88
N ALA A 396 -6.53 24.34 21.58
CA ALA A 396 -7.52 24.71 20.56
C ALA A 396 -7.65 23.66 19.45
N GLY A 397 -8.51 22.65 19.68
CA GLY A 397 -8.73 21.53 18.77
C GLY A 397 -9.18 21.94 17.36
N SER A 398 -8.33 21.66 16.36
CA SER A 398 -8.77 21.50 14.98
C SER A 398 -9.46 20.15 14.84
N ALA A 399 -10.77 20.14 14.58
CA ALA A 399 -11.54 18.91 14.39
C ALA A 399 -11.12 18.19 13.10
N ALA A 400 -10.98 16.86 13.16
CA ALA A 400 -10.70 16.04 11.97
C ALA A 400 -11.84 16.16 10.94
N LEU A 401 -11.49 16.14 9.65
CA LEU A 401 -12.48 16.20 8.57
C LEU A 401 -13.49 15.05 8.70
N ALA A 402 -14.77 15.40 8.78
CA ALA A 402 -15.83 14.42 8.98
C ALA A 402 -17.13 14.80 8.25
N TYR A 403 -17.81 13.77 7.74
CA TYR A 403 -19.22 13.85 7.39
C TYR A 403 -20.08 13.76 8.67
N LEU A 404 -21.05 14.65 8.81
CA LEU A 404 -21.91 14.73 10.00
C LEU A 404 -23.30 14.16 9.75
N ASP A 405 -24.07 14.84 8.93
CA ASP A 405 -25.46 14.49 8.64
C ASP A 405 -25.91 15.06 7.30
N PHE A 406 -27.15 14.72 6.94
CA PHE A 406 -27.83 15.30 5.78
C PHE A 406 -29.31 15.52 6.05
N THR A 407 -29.89 16.40 5.25
CA THR A 407 -31.34 16.58 5.10
C THR A 407 -31.72 16.38 3.64
N GLU A 408 -32.99 16.08 3.39
CA GLU A 408 -33.50 15.85 2.05
C GLU A 408 -34.83 16.55 1.77
N ALA A 409 -35.10 16.80 0.50
CA ALA A 409 -36.40 17.17 -0.02
C ALA A 409 -36.69 16.44 -1.34
N LYS A 410 -37.92 15.94 -1.47
CA LYS A 410 -38.41 15.26 -2.68
C LYS A 410 -39.62 16.03 -3.21
N ALA A 411 -39.61 16.33 -4.50
CA ALA A 411 -40.72 17.02 -5.14
C ALA A 411 -42.00 16.16 -5.06
N PRO A 412 -43.13 16.67 -4.52
CA PRO A 412 -44.37 15.88 -4.42
C PRO A 412 -45.10 15.72 -5.77
N SER A 413 -44.73 16.53 -6.75
CA SER A 413 -45.26 16.59 -8.13
C SER A 413 -44.25 17.34 -8.99
N ASP A 414 -44.55 17.51 -10.28
CA ASP A 414 -43.70 18.33 -11.15
C ASP A 414 -43.73 19.78 -10.66
N VAL A 415 -42.56 20.32 -10.35
CA VAL A 415 -42.36 21.65 -9.77
C VAL A 415 -41.24 22.38 -10.52
N LYS A 416 -41.07 23.67 -10.21
CA LYS A 416 -39.97 24.51 -10.74
C LYS A 416 -38.95 24.87 -9.69
N THR A 417 -39.20 24.46 -8.45
CA THR A 417 -38.43 24.83 -7.28
C THR A 417 -38.43 23.69 -6.28
N LEU A 418 -37.35 23.57 -5.51
CA LEU A 418 -37.27 22.66 -4.39
C LEU A 418 -36.67 23.39 -3.19
N ASP A 419 -37.39 23.35 -2.07
CA ASP A 419 -36.92 23.87 -0.78
C ASP A 419 -36.25 22.72 -0.04
N ILE A 420 -34.91 22.75 0.07
CA ILE A 420 -34.13 21.75 0.79
C ILE A 420 -33.92 22.27 2.22
N PRO A 421 -34.37 21.54 3.27
CA PRO A 421 -34.12 21.92 4.66
C PRO A 421 -32.63 22.03 4.95
N VAL A 422 -32.22 22.97 5.79
CA VAL A 422 -30.84 23.03 6.28
C VAL A 422 -30.69 22.07 7.48
N PRO A 423 -29.64 21.25 7.55
CA PRO A 423 -29.31 20.49 8.76
C PRO A 423 -29.08 21.43 9.95
N THR A 424 -28.96 20.88 11.16
CA THR A 424 -28.56 21.73 12.29
C THR A 424 -27.10 22.10 12.11
N THR A 425 -26.76 23.37 11.95
CA THR A 425 -25.39 23.83 11.67
C THR A 425 -24.78 24.63 12.81
N VAL A 426 -23.45 24.67 12.80
CA VAL A 426 -22.59 25.63 13.50
C VAL A 426 -21.99 26.55 12.43
N GLU A 427 -21.70 27.79 12.81
CA GLU A 427 -21.00 28.74 11.92
C GLU A 427 -19.68 28.13 11.45
N GLY A 428 -19.43 28.17 10.14
CA GLY A 428 -18.23 27.64 9.50
C GLY A 428 -18.37 26.26 8.89
N ASP A 429 -19.40 25.48 9.22
CA ASP A 429 -19.59 24.14 8.62
C ASP A 429 -19.70 24.21 7.10
N LEU A 430 -19.15 23.21 6.41
CA LEU A 430 -19.32 23.07 4.97
C LEU A 430 -20.67 22.42 4.68
N LEU A 431 -21.48 23.13 3.90
CA LEU A 431 -22.73 22.63 3.33
C LEU A 431 -22.53 22.33 1.85
N ILE A 432 -22.90 21.12 1.43
CA ILE A 432 -22.95 20.74 0.02
C ILE A 432 -24.41 20.42 -0.35
N ALA A 433 -24.98 21.22 -1.23
CA ALA A 433 -26.31 20.97 -1.79
C ALA A 433 -26.17 20.14 -3.06
N THR A 434 -26.86 19.01 -3.15
CA THR A 434 -26.98 18.22 -4.38
C THR A 434 -28.42 18.25 -4.87
N LEU A 435 -28.63 18.34 -6.18
CA LEU A 435 -29.98 18.43 -6.75
C LEU A 435 -30.07 17.65 -8.06
N ALA A 436 -30.77 16.52 -8.03
CA ALA A 436 -31.22 15.81 -9.21
C ALA A 436 -32.56 16.38 -9.67
N VAL A 437 -32.69 16.66 -10.97
CA VAL A 437 -33.94 17.09 -11.62
C VAL A 437 -34.14 16.23 -12.86
N ASP A 438 -35.37 15.75 -13.08
CA ASP A 438 -35.70 15.04 -14.33
C ASP A 438 -35.51 15.96 -15.54
N GLY A 439 -35.18 15.37 -16.69
CA GLY A 439 -35.03 16.10 -17.95
C GLY A 439 -33.71 16.89 -18.08
N SER A 440 -33.79 18.02 -18.81
CA SER A 440 -32.65 18.83 -19.26
C SER A 440 -32.73 20.26 -18.71
N GLU A 441 -32.74 20.38 -17.40
CA GLU A 441 -32.83 21.65 -16.69
C GLU A 441 -31.44 22.24 -16.42
N SER A 442 -31.43 23.52 -16.05
CA SER A 442 -30.24 24.19 -15.51
C SER A 442 -30.63 24.80 -14.18
N PRO A 443 -30.66 23.99 -13.11
CA PRO A 443 -31.04 24.46 -11.79
C PRO A 443 -30.09 25.56 -11.31
N ALA A 444 -30.59 26.49 -10.50
CA ALA A 444 -29.83 27.59 -9.92
C ALA A 444 -30.08 27.67 -8.42
N ALA A 445 -29.01 27.94 -7.67
CA ALA A 445 -29.05 28.22 -6.25
C ALA A 445 -29.24 29.72 -5.97
N ASP A 446 -29.70 30.05 -4.77
CA ASP A 446 -29.72 31.42 -4.26
C ASP A 446 -28.30 32.01 -4.13
N ALA A 447 -28.20 33.32 -3.92
CA ALA A 447 -26.93 33.98 -3.69
C ALA A 447 -26.21 33.42 -2.44
N GLY A 448 -24.88 33.28 -2.51
CA GLY A 448 -24.05 32.75 -1.42
C GLY A 448 -23.56 31.31 -1.64
N TRP A 449 -24.07 30.63 -2.67
CA TRP A 449 -23.61 29.31 -3.09
C TRP A 449 -22.55 29.40 -4.19
N THR A 450 -21.54 28.53 -4.11
CA THR A 450 -20.51 28.34 -5.14
C THR A 450 -20.80 27.05 -5.91
N GLU A 451 -20.94 27.13 -7.23
CA GLU A 451 -21.22 25.96 -8.08
C GLU A 451 -19.98 25.06 -8.23
N ILE A 452 -20.18 23.75 -8.01
CA ILE A 452 -19.18 22.71 -8.30
C ILE A 452 -19.44 22.12 -9.69
N LEU A 453 -20.69 21.73 -9.95
CA LEU A 453 -21.11 21.21 -11.25
C LEU A 453 -22.58 21.53 -11.53
N ASN A 454 -22.92 21.65 -12.81
CA ASN A 454 -24.29 21.80 -13.31
C ASN A 454 -24.35 21.25 -14.73
N THR A 455 -24.83 20.00 -14.86
CA THR A 455 -24.79 19.27 -16.13
C THR A 455 -26.02 18.38 -16.29
N ASN A 456 -26.19 17.82 -17.49
CA ASN A 456 -27.26 16.87 -17.77
C ASN A 456 -26.75 15.71 -18.62
N SER A 457 -27.46 14.58 -18.53
CA SER A 457 -27.18 13.39 -19.34
C SER A 457 -28.29 13.16 -20.36
N SER A 458 -27.97 13.39 -21.65
CA SER A 458 -28.85 13.13 -22.79
C SER A 458 -30.27 13.71 -22.67
N GLY A 459 -30.40 14.82 -21.93
CA GLY A 459 -31.66 15.46 -21.59
C GLY A 459 -32.66 14.60 -20.81
N LYS A 460 -32.17 13.65 -20.02
CA LYS A 460 -32.96 12.75 -19.19
C LYS A 460 -32.82 12.96 -17.70
N VAL A 461 -31.70 13.48 -17.25
CA VAL A 461 -31.50 13.85 -15.85
C VAL A 461 -30.48 14.97 -15.81
N SER A 462 -30.77 15.97 -14.99
CA SER A 462 -29.90 17.09 -14.70
C SER A 462 -29.41 16.98 -13.27
N TYR A 463 -28.14 17.31 -13.05
CA TYR A 463 -27.53 17.31 -11.74
C TYR A 463 -26.78 18.60 -11.52
N ALA A 464 -27.08 19.24 -10.40
CA ALA A 464 -26.41 20.45 -9.98
C ALA A 464 -25.96 20.31 -8.52
N VAL A 465 -24.76 20.80 -8.23
CA VAL A 465 -24.11 20.67 -6.93
C VAL A 465 -23.43 21.99 -6.60
N TRP A 466 -23.67 22.46 -5.38
CA TRP A 466 -23.08 23.69 -4.87
C TRP A 466 -22.55 23.48 -3.46
N TRP A 467 -21.61 24.34 -3.06
CA TRP A 467 -21.17 24.42 -1.68
C TRP A 467 -21.27 25.84 -1.11
N LYS A 468 -21.37 25.93 0.21
CA LYS A 468 -21.20 27.16 0.99
C LYS A 468 -20.67 26.84 2.39
N LEU A 469 -20.15 27.84 3.09
CA LEU A 469 -19.93 27.76 4.53
C LEU A 469 -21.16 28.27 5.26
N ALA A 470 -21.56 27.57 6.32
CA ALA A 470 -22.65 27.99 7.19
C ALA A 470 -22.30 29.32 7.88
N GLU A 471 -23.22 30.26 7.88
CA GLU A 471 -23.12 31.52 8.60
C GLU A 471 -23.58 31.32 10.06
N ALA A 472 -23.42 32.36 10.89
CA ALA A 472 -23.94 32.38 12.26
C ALA A 472 -25.44 32.07 12.39
N SER A 473 -26.21 32.25 11.31
CA SER A 473 -27.61 31.86 11.23
C SER A 473 -27.98 31.46 9.81
N GLU A 474 -28.42 30.22 9.64
CA GLU A 474 -28.98 29.71 8.40
C GLU A 474 -30.52 29.89 8.35
N PRO A 475 -31.12 30.06 7.16
CA PRO A 475 -32.57 29.93 7.01
C PRO A 475 -33.01 28.48 7.25
N ALA A 476 -34.31 28.26 7.47
CA ALA A 476 -34.83 26.89 7.65
C ALA A 476 -34.66 26.01 6.40
N THR A 477 -34.66 26.62 5.22
CA THR A 477 -34.54 25.96 3.90
C THR A 477 -33.80 26.88 2.94
N TYR A 478 -33.12 26.29 1.96
CA TYR A 478 -32.71 26.98 0.73
C TYR A 478 -33.56 26.56 -0.45
N THR A 479 -33.94 27.53 -1.28
CA THR A 479 -34.75 27.29 -2.48
C THR A 479 -33.85 27.21 -3.70
N PHE A 480 -33.96 26.11 -4.44
CA PHE A 480 -33.30 25.93 -5.73
C PHE A 480 -34.35 26.02 -6.83
N THR A 481 -34.01 26.64 -7.98
CA THR A 481 -35.00 26.97 -9.02
C THR A 481 -34.56 26.54 -10.42
N TRP A 482 -35.51 26.20 -11.29
CA TRP A 482 -35.30 25.87 -12.70
C TRP A 482 -36.52 26.29 -13.55
N SER A 483 -36.51 25.98 -14.85
CA SER A 483 -37.48 26.55 -15.81
C SER A 483 -38.65 25.63 -16.13
N GLY A 484 -38.38 24.34 -16.33
CA GLY A 484 -39.36 23.28 -16.56
C GLY A 484 -40.20 22.95 -15.34
N ASN A 485 -41.31 22.23 -15.53
CA ASN A 485 -41.99 21.56 -14.41
C ASN A 485 -41.51 20.12 -14.42
N GLU A 486 -40.72 19.76 -13.41
CA GLU A 486 -40.04 18.46 -13.38
C GLU A 486 -40.07 17.88 -11.96
N GLN A 487 -39.88 16.57 -11.88
CA GLN A 487 -39.58 15.89 -10.62
C GLN A 487 -38.16 16.25 -10.17
N ALA A 488 -37.93 16.33 -8.86
CA ALA A 488 -36.62 16.64 -8.30
C ALA A 488 -36.37 15.94 -6.96
N TYR A 489 -35.12 15.59 -6.70
CA TYR A 489 -34.64 15.08 -5.42
C TYR A 489 -33.34 15.79 -5.04
N GLY A 490 -33.38 16.55 -3.95
CA GLY A 490 -32.23 17.28 -3.45
C GLY A 490 -31.88 16.92 -2.01
N THR A 491 -30.59 17.03 -1.69
CA THR A 491 -30.06 16.84 -0.35
C THR A 491 -29.13 17.98 0.05
N MET A 492 -29.01 18.21 1.35
CA MET A 492 -28.03 19.11 1.94
C MET A 492 -27.12 18.26 2.84
N LEU A 493 -25.86 18.12 2.47
CA LEU A 493 -24.85 17.36 3.21
C LEU A 493 -24.05 18.33 4.08
N ARG A 494 -23.70 17.93 5.31
CA ARG A 494 -22.94 18.75 6.26
C ARG A 494 -21.62 18.08 6.64
N PHE A 495 -20.56 18.86 6.63
CA PHE A 495 -19.20 18.44 6.98
C PHE A 495 -18.54 19.44 7.94
N GLU A 496 -17.62 18.95 8.77
CA GLU A 496 -16.74 19.74 9.62
C GLU A 496 -15.28 19.36 9.39
N GLY A 497 -14.33 20.16 9.91
CA GLY A 497 -12.89 19.87 9.82
C GLY A 497 -12.29 20.03 8.41
N HIS A 498 -12.98 20.73 7.52
CA HIS A 498 -12.53 21.04 6.16
C HIS A 498 -11.68 22.31 6.11
N ASP A 499 -10.97 22.54 5.01
CA ASP A 499 -10.29 23.82 4.74
C ASP A 499 -11.34 24.95 4.66
N PRO A 500 -11.30 25.97 5.54
CA PRO A 500 -12.27 27.07 5.50
C PRO A 500 -11.99 28.07 4.36
N ALA A 501 -10.80 28.08 3.78
CA ALA A 501 -10.44 28.93 2.65
C ALA A 501 -10.70 28.23 1.30
N ALA A 502 -10.45 26.91 1.22
CA ALA A 502 -10.56 26.13 0.00
C ALA A 502 -11.17 24.72 0.25
N PRO A 503 -12.44 24.63 0.68
CA PRO A 503 -13.04 23.36 1.10
C PRO A 503 -13.12 22.32 -0.01
N ILE A 504 -13.36 22.75 -1.25
CA ILE A 504 -13.43 21.87 -2.41
C ILE A 504 -12.11 21.96 -3.16
N GLU A 505 -11.32 20.88 -3.09
CA GLU A 505 -10.00 20.83 -3.73
C GLU A 505 -10.13 20.65 -5.24
N THR A 506 -10.84 19.59 -5.64
CA THR A 506 -11.07 19.25 -7.05
C THR A 506 -12.30 18.37 -7.19
N SER A 507 -12.81 18.29 -8.41
CA SER A 507 -13.91 17.41 -8.76
C SER A 507 -13.83 16.98 -10.21
N ASP A 508 -14.38 15.82 -10.52
CA ASP A 508 -14.57 15.37 -11.90
C ASP A 508 -15.97 14.75 -12.06
N VAL A 509 -16.51 14.82 -13.27
CA VAL A 509 -17.88 14.45 -13.59
C VAL A 509 -17.94 13.53 -14.80
N ASN A 510 -18.76 12.49 -14.71
CA ASN A 510 -19.05 11.59 -15.81
C ASN A 510 -20.55 11.59 -16.13
N THR A 511 -20.87 11.40 -17.40
CA THR A 511 -22.25 11.26 -17.87
C THR A 511 -22.35 10.07 -18.81
N GLY A 512 -23.50 9.39 -18.78
CA GLY A 512 -23.70 8.27 -19.67
C GLY A 512 -25.02 7.56 -19.44
N LYS A 513 -25.05 6.29 -19.88
CA LYS A 513 -26.18 5.38 -19.67
C LYS A 513 -25.65 3.98 -19.33
N SER A 514 -25.92 3.50 -18.12
CA SER A 514 -25.40 2.21 -17.64
C SER A 514 -26.32 1.59 -16.57
N PHE A 515 -26.17 0.29 -16.34
CA PHE A 515 -26.60 -0.37 -15.10
C PHE A 515 -25.66 -0.06 -13.94
N ASN A 516 -24.40 0.23 -14.26
CA ASN A 516 -23.35 0.54 -13.32
C ASN A 516 -22.70 1.88 -13.72
N PRO A 517 -23.31 3.02 -13.33
CA PRO A 517 -22.75 4.34 -13.58
C PRO A 517 -21.35 4.47 -12.98
N SER A 518 -20.32 4.63 -13.81
CA SER A 518 -18.95 4.85 -13.34
C SER A 518 -18.79 6.26 -12.78
N VAL A 519 -18.04 6.37 -11.69
CA VAL A 519 -17.71 7.62 -11.01
C VAL A 519 -16.21 7.87 -11.21
N PRO A 520 -15.82 9.01 -11.78
CA PRO A 520 -14.44 9.23 -12.26
C PRO A 520 -13.44 9.36 -11.11
N ALA A 521 -12.18 8.99 -11.34
CA ALA A 521 -11.11 9.20 -10.36
C ALA A 521 -10.61 10.65 -10.39
N VAL A 522 -10.17 11.16 -9.23
CA VAL A 522 -9.41 12.41 -9.10
C VAL A 522 -8.19 12.16 -8.22
N THR A 523 -7.31 13.15 -8.08
CA THR A 523 -6.12 13.07 -7.22
C THR A 523 -6.20 14.16 -6.16
N THR A 524 -6.09 13.79 -4.89
CA THR A 524 -5.94 14.72 -3.76
C THR A 524 -4.46 14.95 -3.48
N MET A 525 -4.11 16.18 -3.12
CA MET A 525 -2.80 16.57 -2.61
C MET A 525 -2.76 16.58 -1.07
N HIS A 526 -3.89 16.32 -0.41
CA HIS A 526 -4.02 16.34 1.05
C HIS A 526 -4.29 14.93 1.62
N ASP A 527 -3.53 14.58 2.64
CA ASP A 527 -3.80 13.44 3.53
C ASP A 527 -5.09 13.69 4.31
N GLY A 528 -5.85 12.64 4.58
CA GLY A 528 -7.12 12.76 5.31
C GLY A 528 -8.24 13.49 4.53
N ALA A 529 -8.09 13.71 3.22
CA ALA A 529 -9.15 14.28 2.39
C ALA A 529 -10.38 13.35 2.36
N LEU A 530 -11.56 13.94 2.29
CA LEU A 530 -12.81 13.18 2.16
C LEU A 530 -13.17 13.04 0.69
N ILE A 531 -13.34 11.79 0.24
CA ILE A 531 -13.83 11.48 -1.10
C ILE A 531 -15.35 11.40 -1.04
N LEU A 532 -16.04 12.35 -1.65
CA LEU A 532 -17.48 12.34 -1.80
C LEU A 532 -17.85 11.87 -3.22
N ARG A 533 -18.53 10.73 -3.31
CA ARG A 533 -19.06 10.16 -4.56
C ARG A 533 -20.55 10.43 -4.64
N ILE A 534 -20.98 11.08 -5.71
CA ILE A 534 -22.37 11.51 -5.86
C ILE A 534 -22.90 11.16 -7.24
N GLY A 535 -24.22 11.08 -7.37
CA GLY A 535 -24.84 10.89 -8.67
C GLY A 535 -26.34 11.18 -8.71
N ALA A 536 -26.78 11.54 -9.91
CA ALA A 536 -28.18 11.58 -10.29
C ALA A 536 -28.47 10.60 -11.42
N PHE A 537 -29.65 9.98 -11.36
CA PHE A 537 -30.05 8.93 -12.29
C PHE A 537 -31.46 9.21 -12.81
N GLU A 538 -31.70 8.92 -14.09
CA GLU A 538 -33.04 8.92 -14.66
C GLU A 538 -33.89 7.85 -13.95
N ASP A 539 -35.11 8.22 -13.55
CA ASP A 539 -36.11 7.35 -12.94
C ASP A 539 -35.74 6.84 -11.54
N ASN A 540 -36.61 6.02 -10.94
CA ASN A 540 -36.48 5.41 -9.61
C ASN A 540 -35.81 4.03 -9.62
N SER A 541 -34.95 3.76 -10.61
CA SER A 541 -34.33 2.45 -10.79
C SER A 541 -33.11 2.23 -9.89
N VAL A 542 -33.29 2.46 -8.60
CA VAL A 542 -32.25 2.44 -7.56
C VAL A 542 -32.69 1.55 -6.39
N THR A 543 -31.74 1.12 -5.57
CA THR A 543 -32.03 0.44 -4.31
C THR A 543 -31.99 1.47 -3.19
N VAL A 544 -33.12 1.68 -2.50
CA VAL A 544 -33.22 2.71 -1.46
C VAL A 544 -32.24 2.42 -0.33
N GLY A 545 -31.43 3.42 0.03
CA GLY A 545 -30.42 3.35 1.09
C GLY A 545 -29.14 2.59 0.73
N ASP A 546 -29.00 2.11 -0.51
CA ASP A 546 -27.84 1.33 -0.94
C ASP A 546 -27.31 1.85 -2.29
N SER A 547 -26.11 2.43 -2.27
CA SER A 547 -25.43 2.89 -3.48
C SER A 547 -24.85 1.75 -4.32
N GLY A 548 -24.64 0.58 -3.73
CA GLY A 548 -23.90 -0.54 -4.30
C GLY A 548 -22.39 -0.31 -4.42
N MET A 549 -21.85 0.77 -3.86
CA MET A 549 -20.41 1.05 -3.88
C MET A 549 -19.65 0.24 -2.83
N VAL A 550 -18.59 -0.45 -3.27
CA VAL A 550 -17.68 -1.17 -2.37
C VAL A 550 -16.62 -0.22 -1.83
N GLY A 551 -16.37 -0.24 -0.52
CA GLY A 551 -15.36 0.60 0.14
C GLY A 551 -15.80 2.03 0.47
N TYR A 552 -17.10 2.32 0.35
CA TYR A 552 -17.69 3.62 0.67
C TYR A 552 -18.89 3.46 1.60
N ASP A 553 -19.02 4.37 2.55
CA ASP A 553 -20.20 4.51 3.39
C ASP A 553 -21.28 5.27 2.63
N THR A 554 -22.44 4.62 2.43
CA THR A 554 -23.58 5.26 1.76
C THR A 554 -24.20 6.32 2.67
N ILE A 555 -24.28 7.57 2.18
CA ILE A 555 -24.99 8.67 2.84
C ILE A 555 -26.49 8.54 2.57
N HIS A 556 -26.85 8.51 1.28
CA HIS A 556 -28.22 8.34 0.83
C HIS A 556 -28.26 7.69 -0.54
N MET A 557 -29.36 7.01 -0.82
CA MET A 557 -29.75 6.58 -2.16
C MET A 557 -31.27 6.55 -2.19
N ASP A 558 -31.90 7.44 -2.95
CA ASP A 558 -33.37 7.48 -3.05
C ASP A 558 -33.81 8.21 -4.32
N PHE A 559 -35.11 8.44 -4.46
CA PHE A 559 -35.74 9.04 -5.63
C PHE A 559 -36.80 10.08 -5.28
N SER A 560 -37.14 10.92 -6.26
CA SER A 560 -37.98 12.11 -6.16
C SER A 560 -39.48 11.88 -5.89
N ALA A 561 -39.92 10.66 -5.57
CA ALA A 561 -41.31 10.19 -5.31
C ALA A 561 -42.11 9.58 -6.50
N VAL A 562 -43.38 9.20 -6.23
CA VAL A 562 -44.05 7.87 -6.41
C VAL A 562 -44.22 7.28 -7.82
N SER A 563 -43.87 7.98 -8.90
CA SER A 563 -44.03 7.44 -10.27
C SER A 563 -42.70 6.98 -10.86
N ALA A 564 -42.74 5.91 -11.67
CA ALA A 564 -41.59 5.35 -12.39
C ALA A 564 -41.12 6.25 -13.56
N SER A 565 -41.07 7.57 -13.35
CA SER A 565 -40.64 8.55 -14.34
C SER A 565 -40.01 9.78 -13.69
N GLY A 566 -39.47 9.64 -12.46
CA GLY A 566 -38.83 10.75 -11.75
C GLY A 566 -37.32 10.80 -11.96
N CYS A 567 -36.59 11.25 -10.95
CA CYS A 567 -35.14 11.14 -10.89
C CYS A 567 -34.70 10.55 -9.55
N SER A 568 -33.49 10.01 -9.52
CA SER A 568 -32.83 9.52 -8.30
C SER A 568 -31.59 10.32 -8.00
N ASN A 569 -31.20 10.34 -6.72
CA ASN A 569 -29.99 10.98 -6.22
C ASN A 569 -29.33 10.02 -5.20
N GLY A 570 -28.02 9.93 -5.25
CA GLY A 570 -27.23 9.10 -4.36
C GLY A 570 -25.92 9.77 -3.97
N ALA A 571 -25.48 9.51 -2.75
CA ALA A 571 -24.17 9.93 -2.26
C ALA A 571 -23.56 8.84 -1.35
N ALA A 572 -22.24 8.70 -1.45
CA ALA A 572 -21.44 7.86 -0.58
C ALA A 572 -20.08 8.52 -0.34
N TRP A 573 -19.42 8.20 0.76
CA TRP A 573 -18.15 8.81 1.11
C TRP A 573 -17.15 7.81 1.70
N THR A 574 -15.87 8.20 1.68
CA THR A 574 -14.82 7.53 2.45
C THR A 574 -13.71 8.54 2.73
N LEU A 575 -12.85 8.24 3.71
CA LEU A 575 -11.63 9.01 3.93
C LEU A 575 -10.51 8.43 3.08
N GLN A 576 -9.78 9.33 2.45
CA GLN A 576 -8.51 9.01 1.85
C GLN A 576 -7.42 9.38 2.85
N SER A 577 -6.79 8.36 3.43
CA SER A 577 -5.76 8.57 4.46
C SER A 577 -4.56 9.36 3.95
N LEU A 578 -4.20 9.19 2.67
CA LEU A 578 -3.01 9.78 2.06
C LEU A 578 -3.31 10.47 0.74
N ALA A 579 -2.59 11.55 0.45
CA ALA A 579 -2.56 12.18 -0.85
C ALA A 579 -2.33 11.14 -1.97
N GLY A 580 -3.06 11.27 -3.08
CA GLY A 580 -3.00 10.30 -4.18
C GLY A 580 -4.30 10.17 -4.96
N GLY A 581 -4.32 9.21 -5.91
CA GLY A 581 -5.49 8.94 -6.73
C GLY A 581 -6.62 8.28 -5.93
N THR A 582 -7.84 8.77 -6.07
CA THR A 582 -9.03 8.24 -5.37
C THR A 582 -9.49 6.87 -5.91
N GLY A 583 -8.93 6.43 -7.03
CA GLY A 583 -9.50 5.38 -7.88
C GLY A 583 -10.86 5.76 -8.48
N SER A 584 -11.36 4.94 -9.41
CA SER A 584 -12.73 5.02 -9.92
C SER A 584 -13.63 4.01 -9.21
N THR A 585 -14.91 4.31 -9.08
CA THR A 585 -15.92 3.37 -8.53
C THR A 585 -17.20 3.41 -9.37
N GLN A 586 -18.25 2.71 -8.97
CA GLN A 586 -19.53 2.71 -9.69
C GLN A 586 -20.73 2.57 -8.76
N PHE A 587 -21.82 3.24 -9.09
CA PHE A 587 -23.14 2.95 -8.49
C PHE A 587 -23.70 1.64 -9.07
N VAL A 588 -24.69 1.05 -8.40
CA VAL A 588 -25.45 -0.09 -8.91
C VAL A 588 -26.92 0.28 -9.05
N LEU A 589 -27.43 0.21 -10.29
CA LEU A 589 -28.82 0.51 -10.62
C LEU A 589 -29.61 -0.76 -10.96
N ASN A 590 -30.93 -0.70 -10.75
CA ASN A 590 -31.87 -1.77 -11.07
C ASN A 590 -32.26 -1.81 -12.56
N ALA A 591 -31.84 -0.81 -13.34
CA ALA A 591 -32.06 -0.73 -14.78
C ALA A 591 -30.98 0.12 -15.47
N ASN A 592 -30.85 -0.05 -16.79
CA ASN A 592 -29.98 0.79 -17.60
C ASN A 592 -30.54 2.21 -17.75
N LYS A 593 -29.95 3.17 -17.04
CA LYS A 593 -30.46 4.56 -16.95
C LYS A 593 -29.40 5.58 -17.27
N GLN A 594 -29.86 6.73 -17.76
CA GLN A 594 -29.03 7.90 -17.92
C GLN A 594 -28.58 8.38 -16.56
N PHE A 595 -27.33 8.81 -16.46
CA PHE A 595 -26.73 9.24 -15.22
C PHE A 595 -25.83 10.45 -15.41
N VAL A 596 -25.70 11.22 -14.33
CA VAL A 596 -24.59 12.11 -14.05
C VAL A 596 -23.97 11.64 -12.73
N THR A 597 -22.68 11.38 -12.70
CA THR A 597 -21.95 10.97 -11.49
C THR A 597 -20.74 11.86 -11.31
N ALA A 598 -20.33 12.12 -10.09
CA ALA A 598 -19.17 12.96 -9.82
C ALA A 598 -18.41 12.53 -8.57
N THR A 599 -17.15 12.92 -8.56
CA THR A 599 -16.27 12.85 -7.40
C THR A 599 -15.97 14.25 -6.96
N ILE A 600 -16.09 14.51 -5.66
CA ILE A 600 -15.74 15.77 -5.04
C ILE A 600 -14.73 15.43 -3.93
N LEU A 601 -13.56 16.04 -3.99
CA LEU A 601 -12.58 15.99 -2.90
C LEU A 601 -12.79 17.17 -1.98
N ILE A 602 -13.03 16.87 -0.70
CA ILE A 602 -13.09 17.87 0.36
C ILE A 602 -11.74 17.89 1.05
N ALA A 603 -11.08 19.05 1.02
CA ALA A 603 -9.79 19.25 1.67
C ALA A 603 -9.98 19.35 3.19
N PRO A 604 -9.12 18.72 4.01
CA PRO A 604 -9.13 18.91 5.45
C PRO A 604 -8.61 20.30 5.81
N ALA A 605 -8.93 20.77 7.01
CA ALA A 605 -8.40 22.03 7.52
C ALA A 605 -6.85 22.03 7.47
N PRO A 606 -6.20 23.13 7.02
CA PRO A 606 -4.76 23.24 7.11
C PRO A 606 -4.31 23.01 8.55
N ARG A 607 -3.32 22.15 8.76
CA ARG A 607 -2.62 22.07 10.04
C ARG A 607 -1.92 23.42 10.24
N GLU A 608 -2.27 24.17 11.29
CA GLU A 608 -1.61 25.45 11.55
C GLU A 608 -0.13 25.20 11.85
N VAL A 609 0.74 25.68 10.96
CA VAL A 609 2.19 25.67 11.18
C VAL A 609 2.52 26.91 12.02
N MET A 610 2.70 26.73 13.32
CA MET A 610 3.21 27.78 14.22
C MET A 610 4.68 27.52 14.58
#